data_AF-A0A7J7NPF9-F1
#
_entry.id   AF-A0A7J7NPF9-F1
#
_cell.length_a   1.000
_cell.length_b   1.000
_cell.length_c   1.000
_cell.angle_alpha   90.00
_cell.angle_beta   90.00
_cell.angle_gamma   90.00
#
_symmetry.space_group_name_H-M   'P 1'
#
loop_
_entity.id
_entity.type
_entity.pdbx_description
1 polymer ?
#
loop_
_entity_poly.entity_id
_entity_poly.type
_entity_poly.pdbx_seq_one_letter_code
_entity_poly.pdbx_strand_id
1 'polypeptide(L)'
;MKFLEYSPLDKINEFLSDLSLGESSIHATLEAYSCKHSGTDRKLSLSFEHQILDCLGKSSPPDFFLSSRASRKTLIYLLLTLTHMYPDYDFRYFYYYYWEEDLG
;
A
#
# COMPACT_ATOMS: atom_id res chain seq x y z
N MET A 1 4.83 9.77 0.80
CA MET A 1 5.82 9.01 0.01
C MET A 1 6.32 9.92 -1.09
N LYS A 2 7.62 10.02 -1.31
CA LYS A 2 8.12 10.89 -2.39
C LYS A 2 8.31 10.10 -3.68
N PHE A 3 7.64 10.49 -4.75
CA PHE A 3 7.86 9.98 -6.10
C PHE A 3 9.33 10.17 -6.50
N LEU A 4 9.88 9.16 -7.17
CA LEU A 4 11.25 9.12 -7.65
C LEU A 4 11.23 9.02 -9.16
N GLU A 5 11.76 10.04 -9.82
CA GLU A 5 12.04 9.97 -11.26
C GLU A 5 13.16 8.94 -11.48
N TYR A 6 12.83 7.89 -12.24
CA TYR A 6 13.77 6.82 -12.55
C TYR A 6 13.67 6.45 -14.02
N SER A 7 14.51 7.10 -14.84
CA SER A 7 14.45 7.03 -16.31
C SER A 7 14.50 5.64 -16.93
N PRO A 8 15.10 4.59 -16.31
CA PRO A 8 15.00 3.24 -16.85
C PRO A 8 13.57 2.67 -16.86
N LEU A 9 12.66 3.17 -16.01
CA LEU A 9 11.25 2.74 -16.02
C LEU A 9 10.47 3.33 -17.18
N ASP A 10 10.87 4.50 -17.71
CA ASP A 10 10.13 5.18 -18.78
C ASP A 10 9.98 4.29 -20.02
N LYS A 11 11.06 3.60 -20.41
CA LYS A 11 11.04 2.66 -21.54
C LYS A 11 10.14 1.45 -21.28
N ILE A 12 10.08 0.99 -20.03
CA ILE A 12 9.23 -0.15 -19.65
C ILE A 12 7.77 0.30 -19.63
N ASN A 13 7.49 1.50 -19.12
CA ASN A 13 6.16 2.09 -19.10
C ASN A 13 5.65 2.37 -20.51
N GLU A 14 6.50 2.85 -21.41
CA GLU A 14 6.16 3.02 -22.82
C GLU A 14 5.70 1.69 -23.43
N PHE A 15 6.46 0.61 -23.22
CA PHE A 15 6.07 -0.73 -23.68
C PHE A 15 4.78 -1.25 -23.04
N LEU A 16 4.59 -1.05 -21.74
CA LEU A 16 3.43 -1.53 -20.98
C LEU A 16 2.17 -0.66 -21.15
N SER A 17 2.29 0.52 -21.77
CA SER A 17 1.19 1.46 -21.90
C SER A 17 0.16 1.03 -22.95
N ASP A 18 0.57 0.30 -23.98
CA ASP A 18 -0.28 -0.12 -25.09
C ASP A 18 0.06 -1.55 -25.57
N LEU A 19 0.22 -2.47 -24.62
CA LEU A 19 0.54 -3.85 -24.94
C LEU A 19 -0.73 -4.57 -25.42
N SER A 20 -0.99 -4.53 -26.72
CA SER A 20 -2.11 -5.22 -27.37
C SER A 20 -1.80 -6.71 -27.63
N LEU A 21 -2.67 -7.60 -27.16
CA LEU A 21 -2.63 -9.05 -27.37
C LEU A 21 -3.70 -9.52 -28.38
N GLY A 22 -4.17 -8.62 -29.24
CA GLY A 22 -5.29 -8.85 -30.15
C GLY A 22 -6.63 -8.49 -29.51
N GLU A 23 -7.29 -9.46 -28.88
CA GLU A 23 -8.61 -9.30 -28.25
C GLU A 23 -8.56 -8.66 -26.85
N SER A 24 -7.36 -8.42 -26.32
CA SER A 24 -7.17 -7.80 -25.01
C SER A 24 -5.96 -6.88 -25.03
N SER A 25 -5.97 -5.88 -24.14
CA SER A 25 -4.82 -5.01 -23.90
C SER A 25 -4.38 -5.12 -22.44
N ILE A 26 -3.07 -5.02 -22.24
CA ILE A 26 -2.48 -4.85 -20.92
C ILE A 26 -2.08 -3.39 -20.78
N HIS A 27 -2.59 -2.76 -19.72
CA HIS A 27 -2.14 -1.44 -19.28
C HIS A 27 -1.46 -1.60 -17.93
N ALA A 28 -0.17 -1.28 -17.87
CA ALA A 28 0.57 -1.29 -16.62
C ALA A 28 1.54 -0.10 -16.56
N THR A 29 1.77 0.38 -15.34
CA THR A 29 2.68 1.49 -15.05
C THR A 29 3.55 1.10 -13.86
N LEU A 30 4.85 1.35 -13.99
CA LEU A 30 5.85 1.22 -12.96
C LEU A 30 6.22 2.59 -12.44
N GLU A 31 6.11 2.76 -11.13
CA GLU A 31 6.45 4.01 -10.46
C GLU A 31 7.30 3.71 -9.22
N ALA A 32 8.29 4.56 -8.97
CA ALA A 32 9.20 4.40 -7.83
C ALA A 32 8.88 5.44 -6.75
N TYR A 33 8.85 4.98 -5.49
CA TYR A 33 8.58 5.83 -4.34
C TYR A 33 9.63 5.61 -3.25
N SER A 34 10.07 6.69 -2.62
CA SER A 34 10.92 6.59 -1.42
C SER A 34 10.07 6.45 -0.16
N CYS A 35 10.54 5.57 0.73
CA CYS A 35 9.97 5.31 2.05
C CYS A 35 10.34 6.36 3.12
N LYS A 36 10.78 7.57 2.71
CA LYS A 36 11.15 8.63 3.66
C LYS A 36 9.88 9.22 4.27
N HIS A 37 9.71 9.04 5.58
CA HIS A 37 8.64 9.68 6.34
C HIS A 37 8.94 11.18 6.52
N SER A 38 8.17 12.05 5.86
CA SER A 38 8.21 13.49 6.13
C SER A 38 6.80 14.06 6.19
N GLY A 39 6.60 15.06 7.05
CA GLY A 39 5.33 15.79 7.15
C GLY A 39 4.12 14.90 7.47
N THR A 40 3.13 14.92 6.57
CA THR A 40 1.85 14.20 6.67
C THR A 40 2.02 12.68 6.70
N ASP A 41 3.00 12.14 5.99
CA ASP A 41 3.31 10.70 5.99
C ASP A 41 3.65 10.18 7.38
N ARG A 42 4.30 11.00 8.21
CA ARG A 42 4.67 10.60 9.58
C ARG A 42 3.44 10.40 10.45
N LYS A 43 2.42 11.28 10.30
CA LYS A 43 1.17 11.17 11.06
C LYS A 43 0.36 9.95 10.60
N LEU A 44 0.25 9.75 9.29
CA LEU A 44 -0.43 8.60 8.71
C LEU A 44 0.25 7.28 9.08
N SER A 45 1.58 7.22 9.02
CA SER A 45 2.39 6.07 9.46
C SER A 45 2.08 5.66 10.90
N LEU A 46 2.04 6.62 11.82
CA LEU A 46 1.69 6.37 13.23
C LEU A 46 0.24 5.91 13.38
N SER A 47 -0.70 6.50 12.62
CA SER A 47 -2.10 6.08 12.63
C SER A 47 -2.27 4.63 12.17
N PHE A 48 -1.59 4.23 11.09
CA PHE A 48 -1.62 2.86 10.61
C PHE A 48 -0.96 1.90 11.59
N GLU A 49 0.17 2.28 12.20
CA GLU A 49 0.84 1.46 13.22
C GLU A 49 -0.09 1.19 14.42
N HIS A 50 -0.82 2.21 14.89
CA HIS A 50 -1.78 2.05 15.97
C HIS A 50 -2.91 1.08 15.59
N GLN A 51 -3.52 1.26 14.42
CA GLN A 51 -4.60 0.37 13.96
C GLN A 51 -4.14 -1.08 13.83
N ILE A 52 -2.96 -1.33 13.25
CA ILE A 52 -2.41 -2.69 13.11
C ILE A 52 -2.19 -3.33 14.50
N LEU A 53 -1.68 -2.57 15.47
CA LEU A 53 -1.47 -3.07 16.84
C LEU A 53 -2.80 -3.32 17.56
N ASP A 54 -3.80 -2.46 17.37
CA ASP A 54 -5.15 -2.67 17.92
C ASP A 54 -5.79 -3.94 17.35
N CYS A 55 -5.64 -4.20 16.06
CA CYS A 55 -6.12 -5.44 15.42
C CYS A 55 -5.39 -6.67 15.99
N LEU A 56 -4.07 -6.61 16.15
CA LEU A 56 -3.28 -7.71 16.71
C LEU A 56 -3.62 -8.00 18.17
N GLY A 57 -4.01 -6.97 18.94
CA GLY A 57 -4.44 -7.11 20.33
C GLY A 57 -5.84 -7.71 20.51
N LYS A 58 -6.67 -7.70 19.45
CA LYS A 58 -8.06 -8.19 19.47
C LYS A 58 -8.23 -9.60 18.89
N SER A 59 -7.23 -10.15 18.20
CA SER A 59 -7.32 -11.45 17.52
C SER A 59 -6.71 -12.61 18.30
N SER A 60 -7.39 -13.76 18.30
CA SER A 60 -6.75 -15.09 18.41
C SER A 60 -6.22 -15.51 17.02
N PRO A 61 -5.09 -16.24 16.92
CA PRO A 61 -4.16 -16.12 15.80
C PRO A 61 -4.67 -16.76 14.51
N PRO A 62 -4.48 -16.11 13.35
CA PRO A 62 -3.53 -16.69 12.39
C PRO A 62 -2.68 -15.69 11.56
N ASP A 63 -2.61 -14.41 11.91
CA ASP A 63 -1.82 -13.44 11.10
C ASP A 63 -0.33 -13.44 11.45
N PHE A 64 0.32 -14.59 11.25
CA PHE A 64 1.77 -14.76 11.40
C PHE A 64 2.55 -13.70 10.57
N PHE A 65 1.97 -13.23 9.47
CA PHE A 65 2.55 -12.22 8.60
C PHE A 65 2.70 -10.83 9.26
N LEU A 66 1.86 -10.46 10.23
CA LEU A 66 1.94 -9.17 10.94
C LEU A 66 2.64 -9.25 12.29
N SER A 67 3.05 -10.46 12.71
CA SER A 67 3.76 -10.69 13.97
C SER A 67 5.10 -9.95 14.03
N SER A 68 5.82 -9.90 12.90
CA SER A 68 7.10 -9.20 12.79
C SER A 68 6.93 -7.69 12.60
N ARG A 69 7.73 -6.93 13.35
CA ARG A 69 7.84 -5.46 13.18
C ARG A 69 8.24 -5.08 11.76
N ALA A 70 9.06 -5.89 11.10
CA ALA A 70 9.50 -5.62 9.74
C ALA A 70 8.32 -5.68 8.76
N SER A 71 7.48 -6.73 8.85
CA SER A 71 6.31 -6.89 8.00
C SER A 71 5.28 -5.78 8.21
N ARG A 72 5.01 -5.39 9.45
CA ARG A 72 4.13 -4.24 9.74
C ARG A 72 4.64 -2.96 9.10
N LYS A 73 5.95 -2.71 9.21
CA LYS A 73 6.59 -1.55 8.59
C LYS A 73 6.49 -1.59 7.06
N THR A 74 6.68 -2.75 6.44
CA THR A 74 6.46 -2.93 5.00
C THR A 74 5.02 -2.63 4.60
N LEU A 75 4.04 -3.14 5.36
CA LEU A 75 2.62 -2.88 5.10
C LEU A 75 2.29 -1.39 5.21
N ILE A 76 2.82 -0.71 6.23
CA ILE A 76 2.66 0.74 6.36
C ILE A 76 3.22 1.46 5.13
N TYR A 77 4.37 1.05 4.59
CA TYR A 77 4.91 1.65 3.36
C TYR A 77 4.02 1.41 2.15
N LEU A 78 3.43 0.23 2.02
CA LEU A 78 2.47 -0.06 0.95
C LEU A 78 1.21 0.81 1.06
N LEU A 79 0.62 0.92 2.25
CA LEU A 79 -0.55 1.76 2.51
C LEU A 79 -0.27 3.24 2.24
N LEU A 80 0.89 3.74 2.66
CA LEU A 80 1.30 5.11 2.37
C LEU A 80 1.52 5.34 0.86
N THR A 81 1.97 4.32 0.13
CA THR A 81 2.10 4.39 -1.34
C THR A 81 0.73 4.48 -1.98
N LEU A 82 -0.20 3.61 -1.58
CA LEU A 82 -1.58 3.62 -2.05
C LEU A 82 -2.30 4.94 -1.76
N THR A 83 -2.12 5.48 -0.54
CA THR A 83 -2.69 6.79 -0.15
C THR A 83 -2.16 7.92 -1.02
N HIS A 84 -0.92 7.81 -1.49
CA HIS A 84 -0.33 8.78 -2.42
C HIS A 84 -0.87 8.64 -3.86
N MET A 85 -1.09 7.40 -4.30
CA MET A 85 -1.63 7.09 -5.63
C MET A 85 -3.10 7.47 -5.76
N TYR A 86 -3.88 7.24 -4.71
CA TYR A 86 -5.31 7.44 -4.66
C TYR A 86 -5.67 8.32 -3.45
N PRO A 87 -5.41 9.64 -3.52
CA PRO A 87 -5.61 10.55 -2.39
C PRO A 87 -7.09 10.67 -1.98
N ASP A 88 -8.01 10.39 -2.90
CA ASP A 88 -9.46 10.41 -2.66
C ASP A 88 -9.98 9.14 -1.99
N TYR A 89 -9.14 8.11 -1.84
CA TYR A 89 -9.48 6.85 -1.19
C TYR A 89 -8.83 6.74 0.19
N ASP A 90 -9.64 6.59 1.25
CA ASP A 90 -9.11 6.41 2.60
C ASP A 90 -8.83 4.92 2.90
N PHE A 91 -7.58 4.52 2.69
CA PHE A 91 -7.11 3.16 2.96
C PHE A 91 -7.16 2.74 4.44
N ARG A 92 -7.51 3.64 5.36
CA ARG A 92 -7.80 3.29 6.76
C ARG A 92 -9.01 2.36 6.89
N TYR A 93 -9.99 2.47 6.00
CA TYR A 93 -11.18 1.61 6.03
C TYR A 93 -10.91 0.16 5.61
N PHE A 94 -9.78 -0.14 4.97
CA PHE A 94 -9.42 -1.50 4.57
C PHE A 94 -9.44 -2.46 5.78
N TYR A 95 -8.97 -2.00 6.93
CA TYR A 95 -9.01 -2.80 8.16
C TYR A 95 -10.40 -2.92 8.77
N TYR A 96 -11.30 -1.96 8.53
CA TYR A 96 -12.64 -1.98 9.10
C TYR A 96 -13.51 -3.03 8.40
N TYR A 97 -13.52 -3.05 7.07
CA TYR A 97 -14.35 -3.96 6.28
C TYR A 97 -13.94 -5.43 6.42
N TYR A 98 -12.64 -5.73 6.37
CA TYR A 98 -12.15 -7.11 6.51
C TYR A 98 -12.38 -7.70 7.92
N TRP A 99 -12.59 -6.87 8.95
CA TRP A 99 -12.81 -7.33 10.33
C TRP A 99 -14.27 -7.28 10.78
N GLU A 100 -15.15 -6.47 10.16
CA GLU A 100 -16.59 -6.57 10.40
C GLU A 100 -17.19 -7.83 9.78
N GLU A 101 -16.66 -8.32 8.65
CA GLU A 101 -17.13 -9.57 8.04
C GLU A 101 -16.81 -10.82 8.88
N ASP A 102 -15.76 -10.79 9.73
CA ASP A 102 -15.43 -11.88 10.68
C ASP A 102 -16.25 -11.82 11.99
N LEU A 103 -17.08 -10.80 12.18
CA LEU A 103 -18.00 -10.64 13.32
C LEU A 103 -19.47 -10.94 12.95
N GLY A 104 -19.73 -11.46 11.75
CA GLY A 104 -21.03 -11.93 11.26
C GLY A 104 -21.25 -13.42 11.45
#